data_AF-M5G4N1-F1
#
_entry.id   AF-M5G4N1-F1
#
_cell.length_a   1.000
_cell.length_b   1.000
_cell.length_c   1.000
_cell.angle_alpha   90.00
_cell.angle_beta   90.00
_cell.angle_gamma   90.00
#
_symmetry.space_group_name_H-M   'P 1'
#
loop_
_entity.id
_entity.type
_entity.pdbx_description
1 polymer ?
#
loop_
_entity_poly.entity_id
_entity_poly.type
_entity_poly.pdbx_seq_one_letter_code
_entity_poly.pdbx_strand_id
1 'polypeptide(L)'
;SPEAFSTPYEFVHLHGGEGSLHLILAPLDAALAVERGWAVRFPLAGAGSWVGHAEGRVLVYAPRDEGEVTVVKQLVNAGYQYLTG
;
A
#
# COMPACT_ATOMS: atom_id res chain seq x y z
N SER A 1 -12.42 4.34 13.54
CA SER A 1 -12.10 4.01 14.95
C SER A 1 -10.60 3.81 15.05
N PRO A 2 -9.90 4.16 16.15
CA PRO A 2 -8.43 4.07 16.28
C PRO A 2 -7.86 2.64 16.29
N GLU A 3 -8.61 1.66 15.81
CA GLU A 3 -8.32 0.23 15.95
C GLU A 3 -8.27 -0.51 14.61
N ALA A 4 -8.05 0.17 13.50
CA ALA A 4 -7.62 -0.50 12.27
C ALA A 4 -6.10 -0.76 12.34
N PHE A 5 -5.67 -1.48 13.39
CA PHE A 5 -4.37 -2.11 13.38
C PHE A 5 -4.47 -3.28 12.41
N SER A 6 -3.79 -3.14 11.27
CA SER A 6 -3.63 -4.16 10.23
C SER A 6 -3.50 -5.53 10.89
N THR A 7 -4.58 -6.32 10.81
CA THR A 7 -4.54 -7.73 11.22
C THR A 7 -3.54 -8.45 10.30
N PRO A 8 -3.00 -9.62 10.66
CA PRO A 8 -2.08 -10.37 9.78
C PRO A 8 -2.61 -10.71 8.38
N TYR A 9 -3.86 -10.35 8.08
CA TYR A 9 -4.53 -10.50 6.78
C TYR A 9 -4.84 -9.16 6.07
N GLU A 10 -4.62 -8.01 6.71
CA GLU A 10 -4.91 -6.69 6.14
C GLU A 10 -3.67 -6.12 5.46
N PHE A 11 -3.48 -6.47 4.19
CA PHE A 11 -2.40 -5.94 3.34
C PHE A 11 -2.78 -4.64 2.62
N VAL A 12 -4.06 -4.25 2.70
CA VAL A 12 -4.60 -2.99 2.20
C VAL A 12 -5.47 -2.35 3.26
N HIS A 13 -5.24 -1.06 3.53
CA HIS A 13 -6.13 -0.23 4.34
C HIS A 13 -6.60 0.97 3.52
N LEU A 14 -7.89 1.00 3.17
CA LEU A 14 -8.50 2.10 2.43
C LEU A 14 -8.94 3.20 3.40
N HIS A 15 -8.48 4.41 3.14
CA HIS A 15 -8.94 5.60 3.85
C HIS A 15 -10.30 6.02 3.29
N GLY A 16 -11.34 5.84 4.10
CA GLY A 16 -12.70 6.23 3.75
C GLY A 16 -12.85 7.75 3.74
N GLY A 17 -13.23 8.30 2.58
CA GLY A 17 -13.43 9.74 2.39
C GLY A 17 -12.70 10.22 1.13
N GLU A 18 -11.37 10.21 1.19
CA GLU A 18 -10.50 10.69 0.12
C GLU A 18 -9.92 9.58 -0.75
N GLY A 19 -10.01 8.30 -0.34
CA GLY A 19 -9.83 7.14 -1.20
C GLY A 19 -8.38 6.67 -1.39
N SER A 20 -7.44 7.17 -0.58
CA SER A 20 -6.06 6.69 -0.58
C SER A 20 -5.95 5.34 0.14
N LEU A 21 -4.88 4.57 -0.11
CA LEU A 21 -4.71 3.26 0.52
C LEU A 21 -3.29 2.95 0.94
N HIS A 22 -3.14 2.38 2.14
CA HIS A 22 -1.90 1.70 2.51
C HIS A 22 -1.83 0.37 1.77
N LEU A 23 -0.65 0.02 1.28
CA LEU A 23 -0.38 -1.23 0.58
C LEU A 23 1.02 -1.73 0.90
N ILE A 24 1.18 -3.06 0.93
CA ILE A 24 2.48 -3.73 0.95
C ILE A 24 2.72 -4.32 -0.44
N LEU A 25 3.80 -3.88 -1.10
CA LEU A 25 4.27 -4.38 -2.38
C LEU A 25 5.61 -5.13 -2.21
N ALA A 26 6.04 -5.86 -3.25
CA ALA A 26 7.44 -6.25 -3.34
C ALA A 26 8.33 -4.98 -3.34
N PRO A 27 9.53 -4.98 -2.72
CA PRO A 27 10.34 -3.77 -2.60
C PRO A 27 10.63 -3.04 -3.93
N LEU A 28 10.83 -3.79 -5.01
CA LEU A 28 11.05 -3.21 -6.34
C LEU A 28 9.78 -2.59 -6.93
N ASP A 29 8.63 -3.22 -6.74
CA ASP A 29 7.34 -2.69 -7.18
C ASP A 29 6.96 -1.43 -6.38
N ALA A 30 7.26 -1.42 -5.07
CA ALA A 30 7.10 -0.24 -4.23
C ALA A 30 7.96 0.93 -4.74
N ALA A 31 9.23 0.68 -5.05
CA ALA A 31 10.13 1.69 -5.61
C ALA A 31 9.60 2.23 -6.95
N LEU A 32 9.14 1.35 -7.84
CA LEU A 32 8.60 1.73 -9.13
C LEU A 32 7.29 2.52 -9.03
N ALA A 33 6.40 2.15 -8.09
CA ALA A 33 5.16 2.87 -7.83
C ALA A 33 5.45 4.29 -7.33
N VAL A 34 6.47 4.46 -6.46
CA VAL A 34 6.92 5.78 -5.99
C VAL A 34 7.55 6.58 -7.13
N GLU A 35 8.46 5.99 -7.90
CA GLU A 35 9.12 6.64 -9.05
C GLU A 35 8.10 7.15 -10.08
N ARG A 36 7.04 6.38 -10.32
CA ARG A 36 5.96 6.73 -11.26
C ARG A 36 4.88 7.64 -10.66
N GLY A 37 5.01 8.07 -9.41
CA GLY A 37 4.09 9.01 -8.76
C GLY A 37 2.75 8.39 -8.33
N TRP A 38 2.64 7.07 -8.27
CA TRP A 38 1.44 6.38 -7.77
C TRP A 38 1.38 6.29 -6.25
N ALA A 39 2.53 6.42 -5.60
CA ALA A 39 2.65 6.21 -4.18
C ALA A 39 3.71 7.11 -3.55
N VAL A 40 3.62 7.26 -2.24
CA VAL A 40 4.70 7.76 -1.40
C VAL A 40 5.15 6.66 -0.45
N ARG A 41 6.45 6.63 -0.16
CA ARG A 41 6.99 5.75 0.89
C ARG A 41 6.27 6.06 2.19
N PHE A 42 5.77 5.03 2.87
CA PHE A 42 5.09 5.19 4.16
C PHE A 42 5.94 4.62 5.29
N PRO A 43 6.95 5.36 5.79
CA PRO A 43 7.63 4.98 7.02
C PRO A 43 6.66 5.19 8.20
N LEU A 44 6.35 4.13 8.93
CA LEU A 44 5.65 4.25 10.22
C LEU A 44 6.55 5.06 11.16
N ALA A 45 6.23 6.33 11.40
CA ALA A 45 6.86 7.11 12.45
C ALA A 45 6.59 6.39 13.79
N GLY A 46 7.64 5.84 14.42
CA GLY A 46 7.59 5.33 15.79
C GLY A 46 7.10 3.88 15.98
N ALA A 47 6.78 3.12 14.93
CA ALA A 47 6.48 1.69 15.10
C ALA A 47 7.79 0.89 15.17
N GLY A 48 8.28 0.68 16.40
CA GLY A 48 9.40 -0.22 16.66
C GLY A 48 9.20 -1.58 16.01
N SER A 49 10.28 -2.14 15.48
CA SER A 49 10.53 -3.55 15.20
C SER A 49 9.39 -4.44 14.66
N TRP A 50 8.38 -3.92 13.97
CA TRP A 50 7.54 -4.72 13.06
C TRP A 50 8.29 -4.84 11.72
N VAL A 51 9.28 -5.75 11.74
CA VAL A 51 10.41 -5.87 10.80
C VAL A 51 10.06 -6.55 9.47
N GLY A 52 8.84 -7.06 9.28
CA GLY A 52 8.44 -7.66 8.00
C GLY A 52 8.02 -6.59 6.99
N HIS A 53 8.62 -6.56 5.80
CA HIS A 53 8.19 -5.78 4.62
C HIS A 53 8.20 -4.24 4.73
N ALA A 54 9.07 -3.67 5.58
CA ALA A 54 9.19 -2.21 5.71
C ALA A 54 9.51 -1.48 4.41
N GLU A 55 10.24 -2.13 3.50
CA GLU A 55 10.63 -1.59 2.20
C GLU A 55 9.47 -1.58 1.19
N GLY A 56 8.50 -2.49 1.37
CA GLY A 56 7.33 -2.63 0.51
C GLY A 56 6.15 -1.74 0.90
N ARG A 57 6.20 -1.09 2.07
CA ARG A 57 5.09 -0.30 2.62
C ARG A 57 4.98 1.07 1.96
N VAL A 58 3.84 1.31 1.33
CA VAL A 58 3.54 2.56 0.64
C VAL A 58 2.13 3.06 0.96
N LEU A 59 1.92 4.37 0.77
CA LEU A 59 0.60 4.98 0.65
C LEU A 59 0.36 5.27 -0.84
N VAL A 60 -0.57 4.56 -1.45
CA VAL A 60 -1.01 4.76 -2.84
C VAL A 60 -2.06 5.87 -2.85
N TYR A 61 -1.91 6.81 -3.79
CA TYR A 61 -2.83 7.93 -3.94
C TYR A 61 -4.21 7.47 -4.42
N ALA A 62 -5.24 8.22 -4.05
CA ALA A 62 -6.60 7.96 -4.49
C ALA A 62 -6.72 8.07 -6.02
N PRO A 63 -7.37 7.10 -6.68
CA PRO A 63 -7.60 7.18 -8.12
C PRO A 63 -8.59 8.30 -8.44
N ARG A 64 -8.34 9.03 -9.52
CA ARG A 64 -9.16 10.18 -9.97
C ARG A 64 -10.19 9.78 -11.03
N ASP A 65 -9.95 8.69 -11.75
CA ASP A 65 -10.80 8.17 -12.80
C ASP A 65 -10.71 6.63 -12.92
N GLU A 66 -11.54 6.04 -13.78
CA GLU A 66 -11.62 4.59 -14.00
C GLU A 66 -10.32 3.97 -14.55
N GLY A 67 -9.53 4.75 -15.28
CA GLY A 67 -8.20 4.33 -15.74
C GLY A 67 -7.25 4.17 -14.56
N GLU A 68 -7.25 5.12 -13.65
CA GLU A 68 -6.46 5.06 -12.42
C GLU A 68 -6.94 3.97 -11.46
N VAL A 69 -8.26 3.74 -11.38
CA VAL A 69 -8.83 2.60 -10.65
C VAL A 69 -8.22 1.29 -11.16
N THR A 70 -8.04 1.17 -12.47
CA THR A 70 -7.42 -0.02 -13.07
C THR A 70 -5.97 -0.19 -12.63
N VAL A 71 -5.18 0.89 -12.59
CA VAL A 71 -3.80 0.85 -12.11
C VAL A 71 -3.72 0.50 -10.62
N VAL A 72 -4.57 1.12 -9.81
CA VAL A 72 -4.64 0.85 -8.36
C VAL A 72 -5.01 -0.61 -8.10
N LYS A 73 -5.96 -1.17 -8.86
CA LYS A 73 -6.29 -2.61 -8.79
C LYS A 73 -5.11 -3.51 -9.14
N GLN A 74 -4.29 -3.14 -10.12
CA GLN A 74 -3.07 -3.89 -10.46
C GLN A 74 -2.06 -3.88 -9.31
N LEU A 75 -1.85 -2.72 -8.68
CA LEU A 75 -0.97 -2.60 -7.51
C LEU A 75 -1.47 -3.47 -6.35
N VAL A 76 -2.78 -3.42 -6.05
CA VAL A 76 -3.39 -4.28 -5.02
C VAL A 76 -3.17 -5.76 -5.32
N ASN A 77 -3.37 -6.18 -6.56
CA ASN A 77 -3.14 -7.58 -6.96
C ASN A 77 -1.66 -7.98 -6.86
N ALA A 78 -0.73 -7.09 -7.21
CA ALA A 78 0.71 -7.35 -7.06
C ALA A 78 1.10 -7.52 -5.58
N GLY A 79 0.55 -6.68 -4.69
CA GLY A 79 0.75 -6.81 -3.25
C GLY A 79 0.20 -8.12 -2.69
N TYR A 80 -1.00 -8.51 -3.13
CA TYR A 80 -1.58 -9.81 -2.77
C TYR A 80 -0.66 -10.97 -3.20
N GLN A 81 -0.25 -11.01 -4.47
CA GLN A 81 0.63 -12.05 -5.01
C GLN A 81 1.97 -12.14 -4.27
N TYR A 82 2.55 -11.00 -3.90
CA TYR A 82 3.81 -10.97 -3.14
C TYR A 82 3.68 -11.56 -1.74
N LEU A 83 2.56 -11.31 -1.06
CA LEU A 83 2.34 -11.75 0.32
C LEU A 83 1.79 -13.17 0.44
N THR A 84 1.08 -13.66 -0.58
CA THR A 84 0.49 -15.02 -0.59
C THR A 84 1.27 -16.05 -1.40
N GLY A 85 2.43 -15.67 -1.94
CA GLY A 85 3.33 -16.56 -2.67
C GLY A 85 3.86 -17.70 -1.82
#